data_AF-E4X8H6-F1
#
_entry.id   AF-E4X8H6-F1
#
_cell.length_a   1.000
_cell.length_b   1.000
_cell.length_c   1.000
_cell.angle_alpha   90.00
_cell.angle_beta   90.00
_cell.angle_gamma   90.00
#
_symmetry.space_group_name_H-M   'P 1'
#
loop_
_entity.id
_entity.type
_entity.pdbx_description
1 polymer ?
#
loop_
_entity_poly.entity_id
_entity_poly.type
_entity_poly.pdbx_seq_one_letter_code
_entity_poly.pdbx_strand_id
1 'polypeptide(L)'
;MKLFGFFAISARVAQATQSERLATLLEMIKHYRPNFEDTKYFSYGCHCLIRGDQLDHHGTGQPVDALDSVCRKYKNCQKCVQFEYGKTCTEEAAYKIRYSSSGAIRARDRLATCEREVFNCDHQFAIELAEELDVYDQGFHTFMGPFDYNDPANCSKIQSRTIFKAECCGGVKSAFTLFNSFGIQKCCPDGSVRNEC
;
A
#
# COMPACT_ATOMS: atom_id res chain seq x y z
N MET A 1 -55.40 10.01 -29.89
CA MET A 1 -54.34 10.39 -28.93
C MET A 1 -53.76 9.13 -28.31
N LYS A 2 -52.59 8.67 -28.76
CA LYS A 2 -51.83 7.62 -28.09
C LYS A 2 -50.52 8.24 -27.62
N LEU A 3 -50.37 8.34 -26.29
CA LEU A 3 -49.13 8.68 -25.60
C LEU A 3 -48.04 7.69 -26.03
N PHE A 4 -46.91 8.17 -26.55
CA PHE A 4 -45.68 7.41 -26.60
C PHE A 4 -44.72 7.97 -25.56
N GLY A 5 -44.37 7.10 -24.62
CA GLY A 5 -43.59 7.42 -23.43
C GLY A 5 -42.15 7.81 -23.74
N PHE A 6 -41.66 8.77 -22.96
CA PHE A 6 -40.25 9.09 -22.85
C PHE A 6 -39.53 7.91 -22.19
N PHE A 7 -38.73 7.17 -22.96
CA PHE A 7 -37.70 6.30 -22.41
C PHE A 7 -36.57 7.19 -21.88
N ALA A 8 -36.58 7.47 -20.58
CA ALA A 8 -35.41 7.99 -19.89
C ALA A 8 -34.39 6.85 -19.75
N ILE A 9 -33.41 6.80 -20.66
CA ILE A 9 -32.20 6.00 -20.46
C ILE A 9 -31.41 6.70 -19.36
N SER A 10 -31.60 6.27 -18.12
CA SER A 10 -30.72 6.67 -17.02
C SER A 10 -29.36 6.04 -17.28
N ALA A 11 -28.44 6.84 -17.82
CA ALA A 11 -27.03 6.51 -17.85
C ALA A 11 -26.55 6.46 -16.39
N ARG A 12 -26.51 5.26 -15.81
CA ARG A 12 -25.71 5.01 -14.62
C ARG A 12 -24.27 5.22 -15.02
N VAL A 13 -23.73 6.39 -14.71
CA VAL A 13 -22.29 6.58 -14.61
C VAL A 13 -21.82 5.52 -13.60
N ALA A 14 -21.05 4.54 -14.07
CA ALA A 14 -20.34 3.64 -13.18
C ALA A 14 -19.31 4.49 -12.44
N GLN A 15 -19.70 5.03 -11.27
CA GLN A 15 -18.73 5.48 -10.30
C GLN A 15 -17.89 4.25 -9.97
N ALA A 16 -16.58 4.32 -10.20
CA ALA A 16 -15.64 3.31 -9.74
C ALA A 16 -15.82 3.22 -8.22
N THR A 17 -16.51 2.17 -7.75
CA THR A 17 -16.77 1.98 -6.34
C THR A 17 -15.43 1.67 -5.69
N GLN A 18 -14.97 2.57 -4.82
CA GLN A 18 -13.82 2.33 -3.96
C GLN A 18 -13.98 0.98 -3.26
N SER A 19 -12.96 0.12 -3.30
CA SER A 19 -13.01 -1.18 -2.65
C SER A 19 -13.17 -1.03 -1.14
N GLU A 20 -13.84 -1.98 -0.47
CA GLU A 20 -14.01 -1.99 0.99
C GLU A 20 -12.66 -1.88 1.72
N ARG A 21 -11.63 -2.52 1.18
CA ARG A 21 -10.26 -2.44 1.69
C ARG A 21 -9.70 -1.02 1.61
N LEU A 22 -9.81 -0.35 0.45
CA LEU A 22 -9.29 1.01 0.29
C LEU A 22 -10.02 1.99 1.22
N ALA A 23 -11.33 1.84 1.41
CA ALA A 23 -12.08 2.63 2.38
C ALA A 23 -11.56 2.41 3.81
N THR A 24 -11.29 1.16 4.19
CA THR A 24 -10.73 0.81 5.51
C THR A 24 -9.32 1.36 5.70
N LEU A 25 -8.47 1.29 4.67
CA LEU A 25 -7.13 1.88 4.70
C LEU A 25 -7.19 3.40 4.90
N LEU A 26 -8.07 4.09 4.18
CA LEU A 26 -8.28 5.53 4.34
C LEU A 26 -8.80 5.88 5.74
N GLU A 27 -9.68 5.06 6.32
CA GLU A 27 -10.11 5.22 7.71
C GLU A 27 -8.91 5.16 8.67
N MET A 28 -8.01 4.18 8.51
CA MET A 28 -6.81 4.05 9.35
C MET A 28 -5.84 5.23 9.17
N ILE A 29 -5.58 5.66 7.94
CA ILE A 29 -4.70 6.82 7.69
C ILE A 29 -5.28 8.07 8.35
N LYS A 30 -6.60 8.31 8.17
CA LYS A 30 -7.27 9.48 8.76
C LYS A 30 -7.34 9.44 10.28
N HIS A 31 -7.31 8.26 10.88
CA HIS A 31 -7.15 8.13 12.33
C HIS A 31 -5.81 8.71 12.82
N TYR A 32 -4.71 8.49 12.07
CA TYR A 32 -3.38 9.02 12.42
C TYR A 32 -3.15 10.45 11.91
N ARG A 33 -3.78 10.84 10.79
CA ARG A 33 -3.70 12.17 10.17
C ARG A 33 -5.08 12.61 9.68
N PRO A 34 -5.88 13.30 10.51
CA PRO A 34 -7.25 13.69 10.17
C PRO A 34 -7.41 14.49 8.87
N ASN A 35 -6.39 15.29 8.52
CA ASN A 35 -6.37 16.13 7.32
C ASN A 35 -5.74 15.42 6.10
N PHE A 36 -5.67 14.08 6.09
CA PHE A 36 -5.12 13.35 4.97
C PHE A 36 -5.99 13.47 3.71
N GLU A 37 -5.34 13.82 2.59
CA GLU A 37 -5.93 13.96 1.27
C GLU A 37 -5.33 12.93 0.31
N ASP A 38 -6.08 11.88 0.00
CA ASP A 38 -5.64 10.78 -0.86
C ASP A 38 -5.24 11.26 -2.26
N THR A 39 -5.96 12.25 -2.80
CA THR A 39 -5.63 12.88 -4.09
C THR A 39 -4.24 13.50 -4.14
N LYS A 40 -3.69 13.91 -3.00
CA LYS A 40 -2.36 14.51 -2.88
C LYS A 40 -1.26 13.45 -2.77
N TYR A 41 -1.51 12.33 -2.10
CA TYR A 41 -0.46 11.37 -1.75
C TYR A 41 -0.50 10.05 -2.54
N PHE A 42 -1.64 9.65 -3.10
CA PHE A 42 -1.81 8.36 -3.79
C PHE A 42 -1.52 8.40 -5.31
N SER A 43 -0.89 9.47 -5.78
CA SER A 43 -0.36 9.59 -7.15
C SER A 43 1.01 10.29 -7.13
N TYR A 44 1.87 9.82 -6.22
CA TYR A 44 3.14 10.45 -5.86
C TYR A 44 4.33 9.53 -6.11
N GLY A 45 5.40 10.08 -6.69
CA GLY A 45 6.65 9.38 -6.89
C GLY A 45 6.51 8.09 -7.71
N CYS A 46 7.38 7.14 -7.41
CA CYS A 46 7.49 5.88 -8.14
C CYS A 46 6.63 4.75 -7.55
N HIS A 47 6.20 4.87 -6.28
CA HIS A 47 5.57 3.79 -5.53
C HIS A 47 4.25 4.16 -4.83
N CYS A 48 3.97 5.43 -4.53
CA CYS A 48 2.68 5.84 -3.98
C CYS A 48 1.58 5.92 -5.06
N LEU A 49 1.34 4.78 -5.72
CA LEU A 49 0.30 4.57 -6.73
C LEU A 49 -0.78 3.68 -6.11
N ILE A 50 -1.64 4.29 -5.29
CA ILE A 50 -2.62 3.58 -4.44
C ILE A 50 -4.03 4.05 -4.83
N ARG A 51 -4.49 3.58 -5.98
CA ARG A 51 -5.83 3.89 -6.51
C ARG A 51 -6.63 2.61 -6.61
N GLY A 52 -7.96 2.70 -6.58
CA GLY A 52 -8.84 1.53 -6.55
C GLY A 52 -8.62 0.55 -7.71
N ASP A 53 -8.16 1.04 -8.86
CA ASP A 53 -7.82 0.28 -10.06
C ASP A 53 -6.33 -0.15 -10.15
N GLN A 54 -5.51 0.25 -9.18
CA GLN A 54 -4.05 0.10 -9.19
C GLN A 54 -3.49 -0.32 -7.82
N LEU A 55 -4.29 -0.98 -6.98
CA LEU A 55 -3.78 -1.50 -5.71
C LEU A 55 -2.61 -2.47 -5.97
N ASP A 56 -2.73 -3.31 -7.00
CA ASP A 56 -1.71 -4.25 -7.49
C ASP A 56 -0.50 -3.59 -8.20
N HIS A 57 -0.56 -2.30 -8.51
CA HIS A 57 0.57 -1.60 -9.11
C HIS A 57 1.66 -1.37 -8.05
N HIS A 58 2.77 -2.11 -8.16
CA HIS A 58 3.83 -2.08 -7.16
C HIS A 58 4.88 -0.97 -7.33
N GLY A 59 4.75 -0.14 -8.37
CA GLY A 59 5.76 0.85 -8.72
C GLY A 59 7.05 0.22 -9.25
N THR A 60 8.00 1.05 -9.68
CA THR A 60 9.30 0.57 -10.17
C THR A 60 10.44 1.46 -9.71
N GLY A 61 11.68 0.95 -9.75
CA GLY A 61 12.86 1.77 -9.48
C GLY A 61 13.14 2.04 -8.01
N GLN A 62 13.92 3.10 -7.77
CA GLN A 62 14.15 3.66 -6.45
C GLN A 62 13.06 4.69 -6.12
N PRO A 63 12.69 4.82 -4.83
CA PRO A 63 11.82 5.87 -4.39
C PRO A 63 12.50 7.22 -4.55
N VAL A 64 11.72 8.24 -4.88
CA VAL A 64 12.22 9.60 -5.06
C VAL A 64 12.61 10.27 -3.74
N ASP A 65 11.96 9.90 -2.64
CA ASP A 65 12.19 10.45 -1.30
C ASP A 65 11.72 9.49 -0.17
N ALA A 66 11.64 10.00 1.06
CA ALA A 66 11.22 9.23 2.23
C ALA A 66 9.74 8.83 2.19
N LEU A 67 8.86 9.72 1.72
CA LEU A 67 7.43 9.45 1.53
C LEU A 67 7.22 8.30 0.53
N ASP A 68 7.88 8.36 -0.61
CA ASP A 68 7.80 7.31 -1.63
C ASP A 68 8.45 6.00 -1.17
N SER A 69 9.45 6.07 -0.30
CA SER A 69 10.06 4.89 0.33
C SER A 69 9.09 4.15 1.24
N VAL A 70 8.23 4.86 1.99
CA VAL A 70 7.14 4.25 2.78
C VAL A 70 6.17 3.50 1.88
N CYS A 71 5.78 4.10 0.75
CA CYS A 71 4.90 3.43 -0.23
C CYS A 71 5.55 2.20 -0.85
N ARG A 72 6.86 2.26 -1.16
CA ARG A 72 7.61 1.08 -1.63
C ARG A 72 7.59 -0.04 -0.59
N LYS A 73 7.82 0.29 0.68
CA LYS A 73 7.78 -0.68 1.78
C LYS A 73 6.39 -1.30 1.92
N TYR A 74 5.34 -0.50 1.84
CA TYR A 74 3.96 -0.97 1.83
C TYR A 74 3.67 -1.98 0.70
N LYS A 75 3.99 -1.62 -0.55
CA LYS A 75 3.80 -2.51 -1.71
C LYS A 75 4.60 -3.80 -1.57
N ASN A 76 5.81 -3.75 -1.00
CA ASN A 76 6.62 -4.94 -0.74
C ASN A 76 6.03 -5.83 0.36
N CYS A 77 5.39 -5.25 1.39
CA CYS A 77 4.64 -6.00 2.39
C CYS A 77 3.49 -6.78 1.74
N GLN A 78 2.71 -6.13 0.87
CA GLN A 78 1.61 -6.79 0.13
C GLN A 78 2.12 -7.95 -0.74
N LYS A 79 3.26 -7.78 -1.43
CA LYS A 79 3.89 -8.89 -2.17
C LYS A 79 4.21 -10.08 -1.28
N CYS A 80 4.74 -9.83 -0.08
CA CYS A 80 5.03 -10.89 0.87
C CYS A 80 3.77 -11.63 1.33
N VAL A 81 2.68 -10.90 1.58
CA VAL A 81 1.39 -11.52 1.89
C VAL A 81 0.95 -12.46 0.75
N GLN A 82 1.05 -12.01 -0.51
CA GLN A 82 0.72 -12.85 -1.66
C GLN A 82 1.64 -14.07 -1.82
N PHE A 83 2.93 -13.92 -1.51
CA PHE A 83 3.89 -15.04 -1.53
C PHE A 83 3.53 -16.11 -0.49
N GLU A 84 3.15 -15.71 0.72
CA GLU A 84 2.85 -16.64 1.81
C GLU A 84 1.46 -17.29 1.69
N TYR A 85 0.45 -16.52 1.29
CA TYR A 85 -0.95 -16.97 1.28
C TYR A 85 -1.47 -17.32 -0.12
N GLY A 86 -0.63 -17.20 -1.14
CA GLY A 86 -0.94 -17.51 -2.53
C GLY A 86 -1.86 -16.48 -3.20
N LYS A 87 -2.13 -16.71 -4.49
CA LYS A 87 -2.85 -15.77 -5.37
C LYS A 87 -4.31 -15.51 -4.98
N THR A 88 -4.90 -16.38 -4.16
CA THR A 88 -6.26 -16.19 -3.64
C THR A 88 -6.31 -15.12 -2.56
N CYS A 89 -5.17 -14.80 -1.94
CA CYS A 89 -5.02 -13.64 -1.08
C CYS A 89 -4.76 -12.40 -1.95
N THR A 90 -5.83 -11.83 -2.48
CA THR A 90 -5.73 -10.68 -3.37
C THR A 90 -5.49 -9.39 -2.59
N GLU A 91 -5.06 -8.36 -3.31
CA GLU A 91 -4.99 -7.00 -2.77
C GLU A 91 -6.38 -6.39 -2.49
N GLU A 92 -7.45 -7.13 -2.66
CA GLU A 92 -8.79 -6.69 -2.30
C GLU A 92 -9.31 -7.41 -1.07
N ALA A 93 -8.51 -8.32 -0.49
CA ALA A 93 -8.87 -9.04 0.73
C ALA A 93 -9.22 -8.05 1.84
N ALA A 94 -10.53 -7.92 2.09
CA ALA A 94 -11.06 -7.07 3.13
C ALA A 94 -10.78 -7.69 4.50
N TYR A 95 -10.41 -6.85 5.45
CA TYR A 95 -10.17 -7.21 6.84
C TYR A 95 -11.00 -6.33 7.76
N LYS A 96 -11.12 -6.73 9.02
CA LYS A 96 -12.00 -6.03 9.97
C LYS A 96 -11.18 -5.38 11.06
N ILE A 97 -11.39 -4.08 11.26
CA ILE A 97 -10.74 -3.33 12.33
C ILE A 97 -11.65 -3.16 13.55
N ARG A 98 -11.05 -2.89 14.70
CA ARG A 98 -11.68 -2.40 15.93
C ARG A 98 -10.75 -1.45 16.65
N TYR A 99 -11.32 -0.57 17.45
CA TYR A 99 -10.58 0.35 18.31
C TYR A 99 -10.53 -0.23 19.73
N SER A 100 -9.37 -0.17 20.38
CA SER A 100 -9.26 -0.43 21.82
C SER A 100 -9.87 0.72 22.63
N SER A 101 -10.00 0.54 23.94
CA SER A 101 -10.39 1.62 24.86
C SER A 101 -9.43 2.81 24.82
N SER A 102 -8.16 2.59 24.49
CA SER A 102 -7.15 3.64 24.30
C SER A 102 -7.17 4.27 22.90
N GLY A 103 -8.12 3.89 22.04
CA GLY A 103 -8.21 4.35 20.66
C GLY A 103 -7.27 3.64 19.68
N ALA A 104 -6.48 2.66 20.09
CA ALA A 104 -5.55 1.97 19.19
C ALA A 104 -6.29 1.02 18.24
N ILE A 105 -5.93 1.06 16.96
CA ILE A 105 -6.48 0.19 15.91
C ILE A 105 -5.96 -1.24 16.10
N ARG A 106 -6.85 -2.22 15.99
CA ARG A 106 -6.55 -3.67 16.07
C ARG A 106 -7.36 -4.43 15.01
N ALA A 107 -6.76 -5.45 14.39
CA ALA A 107 -7.55 -6.39 13.59
C ALA A 107 -8.45 -7.29 14.47
N ARG A 108 -9.60 -7.68 13.90
CA ARG A 108 -10.51 -8.69 14.43
C ARG A 108 -10.20 -10.09 13.90
N ASP A 109 -9.53 -10.16 12.77
CA ASP A 109 -9.18 -11.41 12.09
C ASP A 109 -8.19 -12.23 12.91
N ARG A 110 -8.26 -13.55 12.75
CA ARG A 110 -7.39 -14.50 13.47
C ARG A 110 -5.94 -14.32 13.01
N LEU A 111 -5.01 -14.66 13.89
CA LEU A 111 -3.59 -14.69 13.52
C LEU A 111 -3.35 -15.70 12.39
N ALA A 112 -2.33 -15.41 11.57
CA ALA A 112 -1.91 -16.25 10.44
C ALA A 112 -3.03 -16.49 9.40
N THR A 113 -3.77 -15.44 9.05
CA THR A 113 -4.68 -15.44 7.89
C THR A 113 -4.28 -14.33 6.91
N CYS A 114 -4.67 -14.49 5.65
CA CYS A 114 -4.46 -13.49 4.60
C CYS A 114 -4.92 -12.10 5.05
N GLU A 115 -6.17 -11.98 5.51
CA GLU A 115 -6.80 -10.72 5.92
C GLU A 115 -6.05 -10.08 7.08
N ARG A 116 -5.54 -10.89 8.01
CA ARG A 116 -4.76 -10.42 9.13
C ARG A 116 -3.42 -9.83 8.70
N GLU A 117 -2.74 -10.46 7.76
CA GLU A 117 -1.45 -9.95 7.28
C GLU A 117 -1.62 -8.75 6.35
N VAL A 118 -2.69 -8.70 5.57
CA VAL A 118 -3.09 -7.48 4.85
C VAL A 118 -3.35 -6.32 5.82
N PHE A 119 -4.08 -6.56 6.91
CA PHE A 119 -4.25 -5.57 7.98
C PHE A 119 -2.91 -5.11 8.54
N ASN A 120 -1.99 -6.03 8.84
CA ASN A 120 -0.69 -5.67 9.41
C ASN A 120 0.10 -4.75 8.45
N CYS A 121 0.08 -5.02 7.15
CA CYS A 121 0.70 -4.16 6.13
C CYS A 121 0.03 -2.77 6.07
N ASP A 122 -1.30 -2.72 5.96
CA ASP A 122 -2.06 -1.47 5.85
C ASP A 122 -1.94 -0.62 7.14
N HIS A 123 -1.92 -1.26 8.30
CA HIS A 123 -1.79 -0.59 9.60
C HIS A 123 -0.39 0.00 9.79
N GLN A 124 0.67 -0.75 9.45
CA GLN A 124 2.03 -0.22 9.45
C GLN A 124 2.16 0.95 8.47
N PHE A 125 1.63 0.80 7.26
CA PHE A 125 1.65 1.86 6.25
C PHE A 125 0.94 3.12 6.75
N ALA A 126 -0.23 3.01 7.39
CA ALA A 126 -0.96 4.16 7.90
C ALA A 126 -0.18 4.94 8.98
N ILE A 127 0.58 4.24 9.83
CA ILE A 127 1.44 4.87 10.84
C ILE A 127 2.64 5.56 10.18
N GLU A 128 3.37 4.86 9.32
CA GLU A 128 4.60 5.38 8.71
C GLU A 128 4.30 6.51 7.72
N LEU A 129 3.23 6.37 6.93
CA LEU A 129 2.79 7.42 6.01
C LEU A 129 2.49 8.70 6.78
N ALA A 130 1.81 8.60 7.93
CA ALA A 130 1.50 9.74 8.76
C ALA A 130 2.75 10.50 9.22
N GLU A 131 3.86 9.81 9.46
CA GLU A 131 5.13 10.42 9.88
C GLU A 131 5.84 11.14 8.73
N GLU A 132 5.60 10.74 7.48
CA GLU A 132 6.32 11.25 6.30
C GLU A 132 5.52 12.20 5.40
N LEU A 133 4.26 12.53 5.72
CA LEU A 133 3.42 13.41 4.88
C LEU A 133 4.03 14.80 4.64
N ASP A 134 4.81 15.31 5.60
CA ASP A 134 5.42 16.65 5.52
C ASP A 134 6.59 16.72 4.53
N VAL A 135 7.08 15.57 4.04
CA VAL A 135 8.13 15.49 3.00
C VAL A 135 7.60 15.86 1.61
N TYR A 136 6.28 15.89 1.43
CA TYR A 136 5.64 16.10 0.14
C TYR A 136 6.20 17.27 -0.67
N ASP A 137 6.65 16.93 -1.88
CA ASP A 137 6.97 17.86 -2.95
C ASP A 137 6.05 17.66 -4.16
N GLN A 138 5.25 18.69 -4.50
CA GLN A 138 4.35 18.65 -5.66
C GLN A 138 5.09 18.31 -6.97
N GLY A 139 6.39 18.59 -7.07
CA GLY A 139 7.24 18.24 -8.20
C GLY A 139 7.28 16.74 -8.52
N PHE A 140 7.01 15.87 -7.55
CA PHE A 140 6.96 14.41 -7.72
C PHE A 140 5.54 13.86 -7.91
N HIS A 141 4.54 14.73 -8.04
CA HIS A 141 3.16 14.30 -8.23
C HIS A 141 2.81 14.13 -9.72
N THR A 142 2.13 13.02 -10.07
CA THR A 142 1.77 12.67 -11.45
C THR A 142 0.82 13.66 -12.14
N PHE A 143 -0.23 14.11 -11.44
CA PHE A 143 -1.27 14.99 -12.04
C PHE A 143 -1.14 16.48 -11.68
N MET A 144 -0.68 16.80 -10.46
CA MET A 144 -0.49 18.18 -9.97
C MET A 144 0.93 18.71 -10.22
N GLY A 145 1.85 17.85 -10.64
CA GLY A 145 3.24 18.18 -10.95
C GLY A 145 3.65 17.65 -12.32
N PRO A 146 4.93 17.83 -12.68
CA PRO A 146 5.47 17.38 -13.96
C PRO A 146 5.95 15.91 -13.95
N PHE A 147 5.77 15.18 -12.85
CA PHE A 147 6.39 13.87 -12.67
C PHE A 147 5.74 12.79 -13.55
N ASP A 148 6.55 12.03 -14.27
CA ASP A 148 6.11 10.82 -14.97
C ASP A 148 6.79 9.59 -14.36
N TYR A 149 6.03 8.80 -13.61
CA TYR A 149 6.54 7.57 -12.98
C TYR A 149 6.83 6.44 -14.00
N ASN A 150 6.37 6.58 -15.25
CA ASN A 150 6.70 5.65 -16.33
C ASN A 150 8.03 6.00 -17.00
N ASP A 151 8.57 7.21 -16.79
CA ASP A 151 9.89 7.58 -17.28
C ASP A 151 10.97 6.83 -16.47
N PRO A 152 11.76 5.95 -17.11
CA PRO A 152 12.84 5.23 -16.42
C PRO A 152 13.93 6.14 -15.85
N ALA A 153 14.04 7.39 -16.31
CA ALA A 153 14.96 8.38 -15.75
C ALA A 153 14.50 8.85 -14.35
N ASN A 154 13.19 8.94 -14.12
CA ASN A 154 12.60 9.32 -12.84
C ASN A 154 12.62 8.13 -11.86
N CYS A 155 12.25 6.94 -12.32
CA CYS A 155 12.16 5.73 -11.51
C CYS A 155 13.29 4.75 -11.83
N SER A 156 14.53 5.22 -11.63
CA SER A 156 15.73 4.48 -12.03
C SER A 156 15.88 3.15 -11.28
N LYS A 157 16.15 2.09 -12.02
CA LYS A 157 16.49 0.77 -11.44
C LYS A 157 18.00 0.74 -11.20
N ILE A 158 18.41 0.49 -9.95
CA ILE A 158 19.83 0.24 -9.66
C ILE A 158 20.25 -1.02 -10.43
N GLN A 159 21.23 -0.88 -11.33
CA GLN A 159 21.91 -2.02 -11.93
C GLN A 159 22.81 -2.67 -10.88
N SER A 160 22.19 -3.43 -9.97
CA SER A 160 22.93 -4.17 -8.96
C SER A 160 23.48 -5.46 -9.59
N ARG A 161 24.80 -5.65 -9.50
CA ARG A 161 25.45 -6.95 -9.79
C ARG A 161 25.25 -7.94 -8.63
N THR A 162 24.70 -7.49 -7.50
CA THR A 162 24.41 -8.33 -6.36
C THR A 162 23.29 -9.29 -6.71
N ILE A 163 23.51 -10.58 -6.47
CA ILE A 163 22.49 -11.60 -6.63
C ILE A 163 21.36 -11.26 -5.65
N PHE A 164 20.14 -11.11 -6.17
CA PHE A 164 18.97 -10.77 -5.39
C PHE A 164 18.08 -12.01 -5.24
N LYS A 165 17.93 -12.48 -4.01
CA LYS A 165 16.93 -13.48 -3.64
C LYS A 165 15.95 -12.83 -2.68
N ALA A 166 14.77 -12.50 -3.19
CA ALA A 166 13.71 -11.89 -2.40
C ALA A 166 13.14 -12.92 -1.42
N GLU A 167 13.16 -12.61 -0.13
CA GLU A 167 12.51 -13.38 0.92
C GLU A 167 11.72 -12.46 1.84
N CYS A 168 10.76 -13.02 2.55
CA CYS A 168 9.85 -12.30 3.43
C CYS A 168 10.14 -12.66 4.88
N CYS A 169 10.16 -11.63 5.74
CA CYS A 169 10.37 -11.76 7.17
C CYS A 169 9.23 -11.07 7.94
N GLY A 170 8.84 -11.61 9.08
CA GLY A 170 7.74 -11.08 9.88
C GLY A 170 6.43 -11.83 9.66
N GLY A 171 5.32 -11.09 9.57
CA GLY A 171 3.97 -11.64 9.65
C GLY A 171 3.54 -11.86 11.11
N VAL A 172 2.31 -12.36 11.33
CA VAL A 172 1.67 -12.80 12.59
C VAL A 172 1.67 -11.77 13.71
N LYS A 173 2.86 -11.37 14.19
CA LYS A 173 3.12 -10.36 15.22
C LYS A 173 3.56 -9.01 14.64
N SER A 174 4.04 -8.96 13.41
CA SER A 174 4.46 -7.73 12.71
C SER A 174 4.08 -7.78 11.24
N ALA A 175 4.04 -6.62 10.57
CA ALA A 175 3.96 -6.57 9.11
C ALA A 175 5.15 -7.29 8.46
N PHE A 176 4.96 -7.79 7.24
CA PHE A 176 6.04 -8.39 6.47
C PHE A 176 7.05 -7.35 5.98
N THR A 177 8.32 -7.74 5.96
CA THR A 177 9.40 -7.00 5.31
C THR A 177 10.03 -7.88 4.25
N LEU A 178 10.06 -7.40 3.01
CA LEU A 178 10.81 -8.01 1.92
C LEU A 178 12.30 -7.65 2.07
N PHE A 179 13.17 -8.63 2.02
CA PHE A 179 14.63 -8.44 2.11
C PHE A 179 15.38 -9.32 1.11
N ASN A 180 16.65 -9.00 0.85
CA ASN A 180 17.52 -9.83 0.04
C ASN A 180 18.26 -10.85 0.93
N SER A 181 17.87 -12.12 0.88
CA SER A 181 18.49 -13.17 1.71
C SER A 181 19.90 -13.56 1.27
N PHE A 182 20.33 -13.14 0.08
CA PHE A 182 21.74 -13.24 -0.35
C PHE A 182 22.57 -12.02 0.05
N GLY A 183 21.95 -10.98 0.62
CA GLY A 183 22.64 -9.83 1.17
C GLY A 183 23.16 -10.06 2.59
N ILE A 184 23.52 -8.97 3.28
CA ILE A 184 23.93 -9.00 4.69
C ILE A 184 22.75 -9.10 5.66
N GLN A 185 21.53 -8.87 5.16
CA GLN A 185 20.31 -8.85 5.96
C GLN A 185 19.84 -10.27 6.30
N LYS A 186 19.33 -10.43 7.53
CA LYS A 186 18.79 -11.67 8.08
C LYS A 186 17.41 -11.41 8.66
N CYS A 187 16.56 -12.44 8.65
CA CYS A 187 15.32 -12.43 9.41
C CYS A 187 15.59 -12.91 10.84
N CYS A 188 15.37 -12.05 11.83
CA CYS A 188 15.59 -12.35 13.23
C CYS A 188 14.39 -13.08 13.85
N PRO A 189 14.56 -13.80 14.99
CA PRO A 189 13.47 -14.53 15.66
C PRO A 189 12.29 -13.65 16.10
N ASP A 190 12.51 -12.34 16.24
CA ASP A 190 11.48 -11.35 16.56
C ASP A 190 10.67 -10.88 15.33
N GLY A 191 11.00 -11.39 14.13
CA GLY A 191 10.36 -11.02 12.87
C GLY A 191 10.91 -9.74 12.23
N SER A 192 11.99 -9.17 12.77
CA SER A 192 12.65 -7.99 12.20
C SER A 192 13.76 -8.37 11.22
N VAL A 193 14.01 -7.49 10.24
CA VAL A 193 15.13 -7.63 9.29
C VAL A 193 16.29 -6.76 9.75
N ARG A 194 17.44 -7.38 10.01
CA ARG A 194 18.66 -6.71 10.50
C ARG A 194 19.91 -7.35 9.90
N ASN A 195 21.05 -6.66 9.98
CA ASN A 195 22.33 -7.26 9.59
C ASN A 195 22.83 -8.29 10.64
N GLU A 196 22.34 -8.16 11.88
CA GLU A 196 22.68 -9.02 13.01
C GLU A 196 21.47 -9.18 13.94
N CYS A 197 21.36 -10.37 14.52
CA CYS A 197 20.38 -10.79 15.53
C CYS A 197 21.19 -11.25 16.76
#